data_AF-A0A8W8HQ18-F1
#
_entry.id   AF-A0A8W8HQ18-F1
#
_cell.length_a   1.000
_cell.length_b   1.000
_cell.length_c   1.000
_cell.angle_alpha   90.00
_cell.angle_beta   90.00
_cell.angle_gamma   90.00
#
_symmetry.space_group_name_H-M   'P 1'
#
loop_
_entity.id
_entity.type
_entity.pdbx_description
1 polymer ?
#
loop_
_entity_poly.entity_id
_entity_poly.type
_entity_poly.pdbx_seq_one_letter_code
_entity_poly.pdbx_strand_id
1 'polypeptide(L)'
;PDNILLGERGHVLLTYFCTLSQVERALDPVAVEELFVAPEVTGVGGYNESCDWWSVGALMYELVVGRTLISCHPGGITSHSPIYLPDHISKEAQGLLKQLLCFNPRERLGNGWNGAEDIKSHPFFHGINWNNLEN
;
A
#
# COMPACT_ATOMS: atom_id res chain seq x y z
N PRO A 1 0.05 8.41 -9.88
CA PRO A 1 -0.92 7.30 -9.73
C PRO A 1 -1.98 7.32 -10.86
N ASP A 2 -1.79 6.51 -11.90
CA ASP A 2 -2.62 6.52 -13.12
C ASP A 2 -3.99 5.84 -12.96
N ASN A 3 -4.19 5.08 -11.88
CA ASN A 3 -5.40 4.29 -11.60
C ASN A 3 -6.28 4.87 -10.48
N ILE A 4 -6.04 6.13 -10.11
CA ILE A 4 -6.79 6.84 -9.09
C ILE A 4 -7.41 8.08 -9.72
N LEU A 5 -8.73 8.07 -9.92
CA LEU A 5 -9.49 9.27 -10.23
C LEU A 5 -10.00 9.92 -8.94
N LEU A 6 -10.04 11.24 -8.94
CA LEU A 6 -10.79 12.00 -7.94
C LEU A 6 -12.21 12.22 -8.49
N GLY A 7 -13.20 11.64 -7.83
CA GLY A 7 -14.61 11.89 -8.15
C GLY A 7 -15.02 13.33 -7.79
N GLU A 8 -16.14 13.80 -8.33
CA GLU A 8 -16.65 15.18 -8.17
C GLU A 8 -16.89 15.62 -6.72
N ARG A 9 -16.89 14.68 -5.76
CA ARG A 9 -17.05 14.95 -4.32
C ARG A 9 -15.76 14.73 -3.50
N GLY A 10 -14.60 14.61 -4.16
CA GLY A 10 -13.30 14.41 -3.51
C GLY A 10 -13.04 13.00 -2.97
N HIS A 11 -13.86 12.02 -3.36
CA HIS A 11 -13.58 10.61 -3.07
C HIS A 11 -12.60 10.04 -4.10
N VAL A 12 -11.72 9.16 -3.63
CA VAL A 12 -10.79 8.40 -4.47
C VAL A 12 -11.57 7.27 -5.14
N LEU A 13 -11.57 7.26 -6.46
CA LEU A 13 -12.10 6.20 -7.31
C LEU A 13 -10.91 5.42 -7.88
N LEU A 14 -10.83 4.13 -7.54
CA LEU A 14 -9.95 3.23 -8.26
C LEU A 14 -10.56 2.99 -9.65
N THR A 15 -9.84 3.34 -10.71
CA THR A 15 -10.30 3.12 -12.09
C THR A 15 -9.84 1.81 -12.69
N TYR A 16 -9.01 1.06 -11.97
CA TYR A 16 -8.61 -0.26 -12.42
C TYR A 16 -9.65 -1.31 -12.04
N PHE A 17 -10.61 -1.52 -12.93
CA PHE A 17 -11.45 -2.72 -12.91
C PHE A 17 -10.81 -3.77 -13.81
N CYS A 18 -9.99 -4.65 -13.22
CA CYS A 18 -9.63 -5.88 -13.92
C CYS A 18 -10.82 -6.84 -13.86
N THR A 19 -11.45 -7.09 -15.01
CA THR A 19 -12.28 -8.28 -15.15
C THR A 19 -11.32 -9.46 -15.25
N LEU A 20 -11.06 -10.11 -14.11
CA LEU A 20 -10.25 -11.33 -13.98
C LEU A 20 -10.95 -12.49 -14.69
N SER A 21 -10.95 -12.47 -16.01
CA SER A 21 -11.42 -13.58 -16.85
C SER A 21 -10.30 -14.55 -17.21
N GLN A 22 -9.04 -14.19 -16.95
CA GLN A 22 -7.87 -15.07 -16.97
C GLN A 22 -6.79 -14.48 -16.04
N VAL A 23 -6.45 -15.18 -14.96
CA VAL A 23 -5.29 -14.84 -14.13
C VAL A 23 -4.05 -15.10 -14.98
N GLU A 24 -3.49 -14.08 -15.63
CA GLU A 24 -2.11 -14.17 -16.06
C GLU A 24 -1.26 -14.36 -14.79
N ARG A 25 -0.53 -15.48 -14.72
CA ARG A 25 0.34 -15.79 -13.57
C ARG A 25 1.59 -14.90 -13.51
N ALA A 26 1.81 -14.07 -14.52
CA ALA A 26 2.97 -13.21 -14.61
C ALA A 26 2.72 -11.90 -13.86
N LEU A 27 3.73 -11.46 -13.12
CA LEU A 27 3.72 -10.14 -12.49
C LEU A 27 3.90 -9.06 -13.56
N ASP A 28 3.22 -7.94 -13.40
CA ASP A 28 3.43 -6.75 -14.24
C ASP A 28 4.85 -6.20 -13.97
N PRO A 29 5.74 -6.11 -14.99
CA PRO A 29 7.11 -5.62 -14.82
C PRO A 29 7.18 -4.18 -14.29
N VAL A 30 6.24 -3.32 -14.69
CA VAL A 30 6.19 -1.92 -14.25
C VAL A 30 5.80 -1.86 -12.78
N ALA A 31 4.84 -2.68 -12.34
CA ALA A 31 4.46 -2.74 -10.93
C ALA A 31 5.62 -3.24 -10.04
N VAL A 32 6.47 -4.13 -10.57
CA VAL A 32 7.69 -4.57 -9.89
C VAL A 32 8.73 -3.45 -9.81
N GLU A 33 8.99 -2.76 -10.93
CA GLU A 33 9.95 -1.65 -11.00
C GLU A 33 9.56 -0.48 -10.08
N GLU A 34 8.27 -0.15 -10.04
CA GLU A 34 7.72 0.95 -9.23
C GLU A 34 7.51 0.59 -7.74
N LEU A 35 7.95 -0.60 -7.31
CA LEU A 35 7.81 -1.11 -5.94
C LEU A 35 6.36 -1.24 -5.44
N PHE A 36 5.38 -1.38 -6.34
CA PHE A 36 4.01 -1.74 -5.96
C PHE A 36 3.90 -3.22 -5.57
N VAL A 37 4.80 -4.06 -6.07
CA VAL A 37 4.85 -5.49 -5.71
C VAL A 37 5.65 -5.69 -4.43
N ALA A 38 5.07 -6.42 -3.47
CA ALA A 38 5.72 -6.71 -2.20
C ALA A 38 7.02 -7.53 -2.38
N PRO A 39 8.06 -7.31 -1.55
CA PRO A 39 9.35 -7.97 -1.71
C PRO A 39 9.27 -9.51 -1.74
N GLU A 40 8.38 -10.09 -0.93
CA GLU A 40 8.22 -11.54 -0.82
C GLU A 40 7.63 -12.20 -2.09
N VAL A 41 6.92 -11.44 -2.92
CA VAL A 41 6.29 -11.93 -4.16
C VAL A 41 7.31 -12.12 -5.28
N THR A 42 8.36 -11.31 -5.29
CA THR A 42 9.51 -11.47 -6.20
C THR A 42 10.52 -12.52 -5.71
N GLY A 43 10.43 -12.88 -4.42
CA GLY A 43 11.30 -13.85 -3.78
C GLY A 43 10.70 -15.26 -3.67
N VAL A 44 11.28 -16.09 -2.82
CA VAL A 44 10.85 -17.48 -2.58
C VAL A 44 9.63 -17.56 -1.64
N GLY A 45 9.18 -16.42 -1.11
CA GLY A 45 8.14 -16.33 -0.07
C GLY A 45 6.73 -16.69 -0.53
N GLY A 46 6.47 -16.62 -1.83
CA GLY A 46 5.16 -16.88 -2.42
C GLY A 46 4.13 -15.78 -2.12
N TYR A 47 3.03 -15.82 -2.87
CA TYR A 47 1.91 -14.88 -2.70
C TYR A 47 1.16 -15.16 -1.40
N ASN A 48 0.89 -14.11 -0.61
CA ASN A 48 0.02 -14.18 0.56
C ASN A 48 -0.82 -12.89 0.64
N GLU A 49 -1.89 -12.88 1.44
CA GLU A 49 -2.81 -11.74 1.55
C GLU A 49 -2.11 -10.46 2.03
N SER A 50 -0.97 -10.57 2.73
CA SER A 50 -0.23 -9.39 3.19
C SER A 50 0.42 -8.59 2.07
N CYS A 51 0.65 -9.19 0.90
CA CYS A 51 1.27 -8.49 -0.24
C CYS A 51 0.37 -7.38 -0.80
N ASP A 52 -0.95 -7.53 -0.70
CA ASP A 52 -1.89 -6.49 -1.12
C ASP A 52 -1.79 -5.25 -0.21
N TRP A 53 -1.50 -5.43 1.09
CA TRP A 53 -1.27 -4.33 2.01
C TRP A 53 0.01 -3.55 1.75
N TRP A 54 1.03 -4.20 1.18
CA TRP A 54 2.20 -3.48 0.68
C TRP A 54 1.82 -2.56 -0.48
N SER A 55 1.06 -3.07 -1.46
CA SER A 55 0.59 -2.30 -2.61
C SER A 55 -0.22 -1.09 -2.17
N VAL A 56 -1.11 -1.26 -1.18
CA VAL A 56 -1.84 -0.15 -0.54
C VAL A 56 -0.87 0.86 0.10
N GLY A 57 0.13 0.39 0.84
CA GLY A 57 1.17 1.24 1.43
C GLY A 57 1.94 2.06 0.39
N ALA A 58 2.33 1.44 -0.73
CA ALA A 58 3.06 2.11 -1.82
C ALA A 58 2.21 3.19 -2.49
N LEU A 59 0.92 2.91 -2.75
CA LEU A 59 -0.03 3.90 -3.27
C LEU A 59 -0.26 5.05 -2.28
N MET A 60 -0.50 4.74 -1.01
CA MET A 60 -0.70 5.76 0.03
C MET A 60 0.55 6.62 0.22
N TYR A 61 1.74 6.03 0.10
CA TYR A 61 3.00 6.77 0.12
C TYR A 61 3.02 7.83 -0.97
N GLU A 62 2.73 7.44 -2.22
CA GLU A 62 2.72 8.38 -3.34
C GLU A 62 1.69 9.51 -3.13
N LEU A 63 0.49 9.19 -2.63
CA LEU A 63 -0.56 10.17 -2.38
C LEU A 63 -0.20 11.17 -1.28
N VAL A 64 0.45 10.72 -0.21
CA VAL A 64 0.75 11.54 0.98
C VAL A 64 2.08 12.28 0.84
N VAL A 65 3.08 11.64 0.23
CA VAL A 65 4.44 12.19 0.07
C VAL A 65 4.58 12.98 -1.24
N GLY A 66 3.71 12.75 -2.23
CA GLY A 66 3.77 13.38 -3.54
C GLY A 66 4.93 12.89 -4.42
N ARG A 67 5.58 11.79 -4.04
CA ARG A 67 6.65 11.12 -4.79
C ARG A 67 6.45 9.61 -4.72
N THR A 68 6.78 8.92 -5.81
CA THR A 68 6.74 7.46 -5.90
C THR A 68 7.74 6.82 -4.92
N LEU A 69 7.45 5.60 -4.46
CA LEU A 69 8.33 4.88 -3.56
C LEU A 69 9.71 4.59 -4.18
N ILE A 70 9.76 4.21 -5.48
CA ILE A 70 11.02 3.97 -6.21
C ILE A 70 11.88 5.23 -6.33
N SER A 71 11.30 6.41 -6.56
CA SER A 71 12.03 7.68 -6.59
C SER A 71 12.75 7.98 -5.27
N CYS A 72 12.14 7.63 -4.14
CA CYS A 72 12.73 7.80 -2.81
C CYS A 72 13.68 6.65 -2.44
N HIS A 73 13.48 5.47 -3.01
CA HIS A 73 14.21 4.24 -2.72
C HIS A 73 14.70 3.54 -4.01
N PRO A 74 15.61 4.15 -4.80
CA PRO A 74 16.01 3.62 -6.12
C PRO A 74 16.77 2.30 -6.05
N GLY A 75 17.34 1.96 -4.88
CA GLY A 75 17.96 0.65 -4.63
C GLY A 75 17.00 -0.43 -4.14
N GLY A 76 15.70 -0.15 -4.12
CA GLY A 76 14.68 -0.97 -3.48
C GLY A 76 14.65 -0.81 -1.96
N ILE A 77 13.78 -1.60 -1.31
CA ILE A 77 13.61 -1.62 0.14
C ILE A 77 14.01 -2.99 0.66
N THR A 78 14.89 -3.01 1.65
CA THR A 78 15.31 -4.22 2.37
C THR A 78 14.86 -4.18 3.84
N SER A 79 15.03 -5.28 4.57
CA SER A 79 14.76 -5.35 6.02
C SER A 79 15.50 -4.31 6.87
N HIS A 80 16.56 -3.69 6.33
CA HIS A 80 17.36 -2.67 7.01
C HIS A 80 17.19 -1.28 6.41
N SER A 81 16.35 -1.14 5.38
CA SER A 81 16.10 0.13 4.72
C SER A 81 15.01 0.89 5.47
N PRO A 82 15.32 2.05 6.08
CA PRO A 82 14.28 2.89 6.67
C PRO A 82 13.42 3.50 5.56
N ILE A 83 12.10 3.53 5.74
CA ILE A 83 11.19 4.24 4.83
C ILE A 83 11.38 5.74 5.01
N TYR A 84 11.74 6.44 3.93
CA TYR A 84 11.93 7.89 3.97
C TYR A 84 10.57 8.58 4.06
N LEU A 85 10.34 9.31 5.15
CA LEU A 85 9.08 10.00 5.41
C LEU A 85 9.37 11.46 5.77
N PRO A 86 8.87 12.44 5.01
CA PRO A 86 9.09 13.85 5.30
C PRO A 86 8.52 14.31 6.65
N ASP A 87 9.09 15.34 7.25
CA ASP A 87 8.57 15.89 8.52
C ASP A 87 7.24 16.63 8.38
N HIS A 88 6.86 17.05 7.17
CA HIS A 88 5.62 17.78 6.92
C HIS A 88 4.36 16.89 6.90
N ILE A 89 4.51 15.56 6.88
CA ILE A 89 3.38 14.64 6.95
C ILE A 89 3.08 14.27 8.41
N SER A 90 1.79 14.06 8.74
CA SER A 90 1.34 13.83 10.11
C SER A 90 1.97 12.56 10.72
N LYS A 91 2.10 12.52 12.06
CA LYS A 91 2.71 11.36 12.74
C LYS A 91 1.88 10.10 12.57
N GLU A 92 0.57 10.25 12.44
CA GLU A 92 -0.38 9.18 12.14
C GLU A 92 -0.12 8.62 10.74
N ALA A 93 0.08 9.47 9.72
CA ALA A 93 0.39 9.02 8.37
C ALA A 93 1.75 8.32 8.31
N GLN A 94 2.76 8.88 8.98
CA GLN A 94 4.07 8.25 9.12
C GLN A 94 3.97 6.88 9.79
N GLY A 95 3.17 6.77 10.86
CA GLY A 95 2.93 5.53 11.58
C GLY A 95 2.26 4.46 10.69
N LEU A 96 1.25 4.85 9.92
CA LEU A 96 0.55 3.95 9.01
C LEU A 96 1.49 3.44 7.91
N LEU A 97 2.20 4.35 7.22
CA LEU A 97 3.10 4.01 6.12
C LEU A 97 4.23 3.07 6.57
N LYS A 98 4.80 3.28 7.77
CA LYS A 98 5.83 2.38 8.32
C LYS A 98 5.31 0.95 8.54
N GLN A 99 4.05 0.81 8.97
CA GLN A 99 3.50 -0.51 9.27
C GLN A 99 2.99 -1.23 8.00
N LEU A 100 2.48 -0.50 7.00
CA LEU A 100 2.10 -1.07 5.69
C LEU A 100 3.33 -1.42 4.84
N LEU A 101 4.34 -0.54 4.80
CA LEU A 101 5.61 -0.76 4.10
C LEU A 101 6.64 -1.53 4.97
N CYS A 102 6.14 -2.44 5.80
CA CYS A 102 6.98 -3.32 6.59
C CYS A 102 7.50 -4.45 5.68
N PHE A 103 8.83 -4.59 5.61
CA PHE A 103 9.49 -5.59 4.76
C PHE A 103 9.10 -7.02 5.15
N ASN A 104 8.97 -7.29 6.45
CA ASN A 104 8.55 -8.60 6.94
C ASN A 104 7.01 -8.74 6.82
N PRO A 105 6.49 -9.62 5.95
CA PRO A 105 5.05 -9.76 5.74
C PRO A 105 4.30 -10.18 7.02
N ARG A 106 4.96 -10.90 7.93
CA ARG A 106 4.33 -11.36 9.19
C ARG A 106 4.08 -10.24 10.20
N GLU A 107 4.85 -9.17 10.10
CA GLU A 107 4.78 -7.99 10.98
C GLU A 107 4.06 -6.81 10.30
N ARG A 108 3.62 -7.00 9.05
CA ARG A 108 2.96 -5.97 8.26
C ARG A 108 1.55 -5.74 8.78
N LEU A 109 1.13 -4.47 8.85
CA LEU A 109 -0.24 -4.15 9.24
C LEU A 109 -1.23 -4.75 8.23
N GLY A 110 -2.33 -5.30 8.74
CA GLY A 110 -3.29 -6.06 7.94
C GLY A 110 -2.97 -7.54 7.82
N ASN A 111 -1.78 -7.97 8.28
CA ASN A 111 -1.47 -9.38 8.47
C ASN A 111 -1.76 -9.80 9.91
N GLY A 112 -2.61 -10.81 10.10
CA GLY A 112 -2.97 -11.32 11.42
C GLY A 112 -4.45 -11.68 11.52
N TRP A 113 -4.90 -12.03 12.72
CA TRP A 113 -6.27 -12.50 12.95
C TRP A 113 -7.34 -11.46 12.61
N ASN A 114 -7.06 -10.18 12.90
CA ASN A 114 -8.00 -9.09 12.65
C ASN A 114 -7.93 -8.54 11.22
N GLY A 115 -6.88 -8.88 10.46
CA GLY A 115 -6.71 -8.49 9.07
C GLY A 115 -6.93 -6.98 8.83
N ALA A 116 -7.83 -6.66 7.90
CA ALA A 116 -8.17 -5.28 7.54
C ALA A 116 -8.68 -4.42 8.72
N GLU A 117 -9.23 -5.01 9.78
CA GLU A 117 -9.74 -4.25 10.92
C GLU A 117 -8.62 -3.54 11.70
N ASP A 118 -7.40 -4.10 11.72
CA ASP A 118 -6.23 -3.43 12.31
C ASP A 118 -5.84 -2.18 11.49
N ILE A 119 -6.07 -2.21 10.17
CA ILE A 119 -5.86 -1.05 9.31
C ILE A 119 -6.95 0.00 9.55
N LYS A 120 -8.22 -0.40 9.55
CA LYS A 120 -9.36 0.50 9.74
C LYS A 120 -9.34 1.22 11.08
N SER A 121 -8.80 0.56 12.12
CA SER A 121 -8.67 1.11 13.47
C SER A 121 -7.42 1.97 13.69
N HIS A 122 -6.52 2.08 12.69
CA HIS A 122 -5.31 2.88 12.81
C HIS A 122 -5.64 4.36 13.03
N PRO A 123 -4.90 5.10 13.90
CA PRO A 123 -5.17 6.51 14.20
C PRO A 123 -5.26 7.45 12.99
N PHE A 124 -4.59 7.10 11.88
CA PHE A 124 -4.68 7.82 10.62
C PHE A 124 -6.12 7.92 10.08
N PHE A 125 -6.93 6.89 10.31
CA PHE A 125 -8.34 6.84 9.88
C PHE A 125 -9.31 7.24 10.99
N HIS A 126 -8.83 7.86 12.08
CA HIS A 126 -9.70 8.33 13.14
C HIS A 126 -10.72 9.34 12.58
N GLY A 127 -12.01 9.09 12.85
CA GLY A 127 -13.12 9.91 12.39
C GLY A 127 -13.72 9.46 11.05
N ILE A 128 -13.13 8.46 10.39
CA ILE A 128 -13.76 7.81 9.24
C ILE A 128 -14.87 6.88 9.72
N ASN A 129 -16.08 7.10 9.22
CA ASN A 129 -17.17 6.16 9.37
C ASN A 129 -17.16 5.19 8.18
N TRP A 130 -16.56 4.02 8.39
CA TRP A 130 -16.44 2.98 7.38
C TRP A 130 -17.80 2.48 6.86
N ASN A 131 -18.83 2.46 7.69
CA ASN A 131 -20.18 2.03 7.28
C ASN A 131 -20.83 3.01 6.27
N ASN A 132 -20.40 4.27 6.24
CA ASN A 132 -20.88 5.26 5.28
C ASN A 132 -20.11 5.21 3.94
N LEU A 133 -19.05 4.40 3.86
CA LEU A 133 -18.22 4.21 2.67
C LEU A 133 -18.54 2.91 1.92
N GLU A 134 -19.26 1.99 2.56
CA GLU A 134 -19.82 0.81 1.91
C GLU A 134 -20.99 1.24 1.01
N ASN A 135 -20.82 1.13 -0.32
CA ASN A 135 -21.92 1.21 -1.28
C ASN A 135 -22.47 -0.18 -1.56
#